data_AF-A0A7X8QLY6-F1
#
_entry.id   AF-A0A7X8QLY6-F1
#
_cell.length_a   1.000
_cell.length_b   1.000
_cell.length_c   1.000
_cell.angle_alpha   90.00
_cell.angle_beta   90.00
_cell.angle_gamma   90.00
#
_symmetry.space_group_name_H-M   'P 1'
#
loop_
_entity.id
_entity.type
_entity.pdbx_description
1 polymer ?
#
loop_
_entity_poly.entity_id
_entity_poly.type
_entity_poly.pdbx_seq_one_letter_code
_entity_poly.pdbx_strand_id
1 'polypeptide(L)'
;MLNINEELLRYELIDVKSVEEKIGIIPDDMKNAIALYNKALDDIQNKNEDIAVIALKKAIAIYPAFYEAMNLLGLCYISLGDETNARRVFNKVIKMEDNSLRASNYLDKLDGKDSEDEENNKNVKHKKLKKATNEAVSWLKSGLLSQQSKPNYIKNILFFLLGVFAMCLVWIIVPASSPININFGDIFKKTENASPQVAKLEKENAELSDRLKDANEALKIATENEKVLRSQIEQYAYWSEILRNLQKLAGEGKYREVVIQIERDLSGLEKPEDIESEINALNNECKPKAVSQFYEEGREIYKSNSKAKSVETYQKSAFEYRMAISIIEELDLKPNILTNVYYYGGKAIALSEHPTKEEAEAEALRCFRVVTEVAPRSEMASYAWGRINDLESGKAIKH
;
A
#
# COMPACT_ATOMS: atom_id res chain seq x y z
N MET A 1 -28.40 7.26 -17.56
CA MET A 1 -27.01 6.82 -17.86
C MET A 1 -26.04 7.99 -17.73
N LEU A 2 -24.86 7.81 -17.09
CA LEU A 2 -23.89 8.88 -16.82
C LEU A 2 -23.22 9.42 -18.10
N ASN A 3 -23.42 10.70 -18.44
CA ASN A 3 -22.67 11.36 -19.51
C ASN A 3 -21.38 11.98 -18.95
N ILE A 4 -20.26 11.26 -19.13
CA ILE A 4 -18.97 11.63 -18.54
C ILE A 4 -18.46 12.97 -19.07
N ASN A 5 -18.60 13.21 -20.38
CA ASN A 5 -18.10 14.43 -21.03
C ASN A 5 -18.82 15.68 -20.50
N GLU A 6 -20.14 15.61 -20.30
CA GLU A 6 -20.91 16.70 -19.71
C GLU A 6 -20.54 16.95 -18.24
N GLU A 7 -20.28 15.88 -17.48
CA GLU A 7 -19.91 15.98 -16.06
C GLU A 7 -18.49 16.55 -15.88
N LEU A 8 -17.54 16.19 -16.75
CA LEU A 8 -16.18 16.74 -16.74
C LEU A 8 -16.17 18.25 -17.05
N LEU A 9 -17.03 18.71 -17.95
CA LEU A 9 -17.19 20.14 -18.28
C LEU A 9 -17.75 21.00 -17.13
N ARG A 10 -18.32 20.38 -16.09
CA ARG A 10 -18.85 21.09 -14.91
C ARG A 10 -17.77 21.46 -13.89
N TYR A 11 -16.55 20.97 -14.05
CA TYR A 11 -15.46 21.30 -13.14
C TYR A 11 -14.72 22.54 -13.63
N GLU A 12 -14.45 23.45 -12.70
CA GLU A 12 -13.82 24.74 -12.98
C GLU A 12 -12.48 24.84 -12.26
N LEU A 13 -11.58 25.67 -12.82
CA LEU A 13 -10.31 26.00 -12.18
C LEU A 13 -10.57 26.71 -10.86
N ILE A 14 -9.82 26.32 -9.83
CA ILE A 14 -9.89 26.95 -8.52
C ILE A 14 -8.83 28.05 -8.46
N ASP A 15 -9.28 29.31 -8.39
CA ASP A 15 -8.39 30.45 -8.16
C ASP A 15 -8.05 30.57 -6.67
N VAL A 16 -6.77 30.37 -6.34
CA VAL A 16 -6.25 30.46 -4.96
C VAL A 16 -6.55 31.82 -4.34
N LYS A 17 -6.48 32.92 -5.10
CA LYS A 17 -6.75 34.26 -4.55
C LYS A 17 -8.20 34.42 -4.14
N SER A 18 -9.13 34.02 -5.01
CA SER A 18 -10.58 33.99 -4.71
C SER A 18 -10.91 33.11 -3.50
N VAL A 19 -10.19 32.00 -3.33
CA VAL A 19 -10.30 31.16 -2.13
C VAL A 19 -9.78 31.91 -0.91
N GLU A 20 -8.57 32.47 -0.94
CA GLU A 20 -8.00 33.20 0.20
C GLU A 20 -8.84 34.42 0.62
N GLU A 21 -9.44 35.14 -0.32
CA GLU A 21 -10.34 36.27 -0.06
C GLU A 21 -11.61 35.86 0.70
N LYS A 22 -12.15 34.68 0.39
CA LYS A 22 -13.40 34.20 1.00
C LYS A 22 -13.18 33.61 2.39
N ILE A 23 -11.98 33.07 2.66
CA ILE A 23 -11.80 32.04 3.71
C ILE A 23 -10.57 32.30 4.58
N GLY A 24 -9.75 33.28 4.20
CA GLY A 24 -8.47 33.57 4.81
C GLY A 24 -7.34 32.75 4.19
N ILE A 25 -6.13 32.96 4.72
CA ILE A 25 -4.91 32.31 4.25
C ILE A 25 -5.06 30.79 4.34
N ILE A 26 -4.84 30.11 3.22
CA ILE A 26 -4.89 28.64 3.15
C ILE A 26 -3.48 28.04 3.30
N PRO A 27 -3.37 26.81 3.85
CA PRO A 27 -2.09 26.11 3.96
C PRO A 27 -1.42 25.89 2.60
N ASP A 28 -0.09 25.88 2.57
CA ASP A 28 0.68 25.68 1.34
C ASP A 28 0.39 24.32 0.68
N ASP A 29 0.13 23.28 1.48
CA ASP A 29 -0.30 21.97 0.98
C ASP A 29 -1.61 22.05 0.19
N MET A 30 -2.56 22.88 0.63
CA MET A 30 -3.82 23.11 -0.08
C MET A 30 -3.59 23.86 -1.40
N LYS A 31 -2.67 24.85 -1.41
CA LYS A 31 -2.29 25.57 -2.64
C LYS A 31 -1.65 24.65 -3.66
N ASN A 32 -0.72 23.81 -3.21
CA ASN A 32 -0.03 22.82 -4.05
C ASN A 32 -1.02 21.79 -4.61
N ALA A 33 -1.96 21.32 -3.79
CA ALA A 33 -3.01 20.42 -4.23
C ALA A 33 -3.94 21.08 -5.26
N ILE A 34 -4.34 22.35 -5.06
CA ILE A 34 -5.14 23.13 -6.02
C ILE A 34 -4.40 23.30 -7.35
N ALA A 35 -3.10 23.58 -7.33
CA ALA A 35 -2.30 23.70 -8.55
C ALA A 35 -2.28 22.39 -9.36
N LEU A 36 -2.14 21.25 -8.69
CA LEU A 36 -2.20 19.93 -9.33
C LEU A 36 -3.60 19.59 -9.85
N TYR A 37 -4.65 19.97 -9.12
CA TYR A 37 -6.03 19.83 -9.57
C TYR A 37 -6.32 20.66 -10.83
N ASN A 38 -5.89 21.93 -10.85
CA ASN A 38 -6.03 22.82 -12.01
C ASN A 38 -5.26 22.29 -13.23
N LYS A 39 -4.08 21.72 -12.99
CA LYS A 39 -3.32 21.03 -14.04
C LYS A 39 -4.08 19.81 -14.59
N ALA A 40 -4.69 19.02 -13.71
CA ALA A 40 -5.48 17.87 -14.14
C ALA A 40 -6.69 18.27 -15.01
N LEU A 41 -7.32 19.42 -14.73
CA LEU A 41 -8.39 19.94 -15.57
C LEU A 41 -7.91 20.33 -16.97
N ASP A 42 -6.72 20.93 -17.09
CA ASP A 42 -6.09 21.22 -18.37
C ASP A 42 -5.75 19.92 -19.13
N ASP A 43 -5.21 18.92 -18.44
CA ASP A 43 -4.92 17.60 -19.02
C ASP A 43 -6.21 16.92 -19.53
N ILE A 44 -7.33 17.02 -18.81
CA ILE A 44 -8.65 16.50 -19.25
C ILE A 44 -9.15 17.23 -20.49
N GLN A 45 -9.02 18.55 -20.56
CA GLN A 45 -9.42 19.32 -21.76
C GLN A 45 -8.62 18.90 -22.99
N ASN A 46 -7.36 18.50 -22.78
CA ASN A 46 -6.47 18.01 -23.82
C ASN A 46 -6.63 16.50 -24.12
N LYS A 47 -7.65 15.82 -23.54
CA LYS A 47 -7.89 14.37 -23.67
C LYS A 47 -6.71 13.50 -23.21
N ASN A 48 -6.04 13.95 -22.16
CA ASN A 48 -4.93 13.27 -21.51
C ASN A 48 -5.38 12.77 -20.11
N GLU A 49 -6.48 12.02 -20.04
CA GLU A 49 -7.09 11.59 -18.79
C GLU A 49 -6.15 10.74 -17.92
N ASP A 50 -5.24 9.97 -18.52
CA ASP A 50 -4.20 9.21 -17.80
C ASP A 50 -3.27 10.12 -16.99
N ILE A 51 -2.86 11.25 -17.57
CA ILE A 51 -1.99 12.25 -16.93
C ILE A 51 -2.78 12.98 -15.83
N ALA A 52 -4.05 13.30 -16.11
CA ALA A 52 -4.95 13.90 -15.13
C ALA A 52 -5.13 13.00 -13.89
N VAL A 53 -5.27 11.69 -14.06
CA VAL A 53 -5.33 10.73 -12.95
C VAL A 53 -4.07 10.82 -12.06
N ILE A 54 -2.88 10.94 -12.65
CA ILE A 54 -1.62 11.07 -11.89
C ILE A 54 -1.61 12.38 -11.10
N ALA A 55 -1.97 13.50 -11.74
CA ALA A 55 -2.03 14.81 -11.09
C ALA A 55 -3.03 14.83 -9.93
N LEU A 56 -4.22 14.23 -10.12
CA LEU A 56 -5.25 14.14 -9.08
C LEU A 56 -4.84 13.24 -7.91
N LYS A 57 -4.20 12.09 -8.18
CA LYS A 57 -3.65 11.23 -7.12
C LYS A 57 -2.64 11.98 -6.26
N LYS A 58 -1.74 12.77 -6.88
CA LYS A 58 -0.78 13.60 -6.16
C LYS A 58 -1.47 14.70 -5.34
N ALA A 59 -2.47 15.37 -5.92
CA ALA A 59 -3.26 16.39 -5.21
C ALA A 59 -3.93 15.82 -3.96
N ILE A 60 -4.52 14.62 -4.07
CA ILE A 60 -5.19 13.92 -2.96
C ILE A 60 -4.18 13.41 -1.92
N ALA A 61 -2.97 13.01 -2.33
CA ALA A 61 -1.92 12.60 -1.40
C ALA A 61 -1.42 13.78 -0.55
N ILE A 62 -1.29 14.97 -1.16
CA ILE A 62 -0.88 16.21 -0.48
C ILE A 62 -2.01 16.73 0.41
N TYR A 63 -3.25 16.72 -0.08
CA TYR A 63 -4.42 17.16 0.68
C TYR A 63 -5.52 16.09 0.69
N PRO A 64 -5.50 15.15 1.67
CA PRO A 64 -6.42 14.02 1.72
C PRO A 64 -7.91 14.37 1.85
N ALA A 65 -8.24 15.60 2.23
CA ALA A 65 -9.62 16.09 2.30
C ALA A 65 -10.07 16.83 1.02
N PHE A 66 -9.38 16.64 -0.11
CA PHE A 66 -9.74 17.28 -1.38
C PHE A 66 -10.87 16.54 -2.13
N TYR A 67 -12.10 16.65 -1.64
CA TYR A 67 -13.24 15.89 -2.17
C TYR A 67 -13.55 16.19 -3.64
N GLU A 68 -13.36 17.44 -4.08
CA GLU A 68 -13.58 17.82 -5.48
C GLU A 68 -12.58 17.10 -6.41
N ALA A 69 -11.31 16.99 -6.01
CA ALA A 69 -10.30 16.23 -6.74
C ALA A 69 -10.59 14.71 -6.73
N MET A 70 -11.13 14.18 -5.62
CA MET A 70 -11.56 12.77 -5.56
C MET A 70 -12.73 12.47 -6.50
N ASN A 71 -13.72 13.36 -6.57
CA ASN A 71 -14.85 13.21 -7.47
C ASN A 71 -14.41 13.29 -8.94
N LEU A 72 -13.53 14.23 -9.27
CA LEU A 72 -12.94 14.33 -10.60
C LEU A 72 -12.11 13.08 -10.96
N LEU A 73 -11.32 12.56 -10.02
CA LEU A 73 -10.56 11.32 -10.20
C LEU A 73 -11.47 10.13 -10.50
N GLY A 74 -12.59 10.02 -9.81
CA GLY A 74 -13.60 9.00 -10.07
C GLY A 74 -14.13 9.07 -11.51
N LEU A 75 -14.44 10.27 -12.01
CA LEU A 75 -14.89 10.45 -13.40
C LEU A 75 -13.81 10.15 -14.43
N CYS A 76 -12.55 10.52 -14.16
CA CYS A 76 -11.42 10.14 -15.01
C CYS A 76 -11.29 8.62 -15.11
N TYR A 77 -11.42 7.90 -14.00
CA TYR A 77 -11.43 6.43 -14.03
C TYR A 77 -12.57 5.86 -14.87
N ILE A 78 -13.78 6.43 -14.78
CA ILE A 78 -14.89 6.00 -15.66
C ILE A 78 -14.55 6.27 -17.13
N SER A 79 -13.97 7.43 -17.46
CA SER A 79 -13.54 7.75 -18.84
C SER A 79 -12.56 6.72 -19.40
N LEU A 80 -11.69 6.19 -18.54
CA LEU A 80 -10.68 5.17 -18.86
C LEU A 80 -11.23 3.73 -18.80
N GLY A 81 -12.53 3.55 -18.50
CA GLY A 81 -13.16 2.23 -18.37
C GLY A 81 -12.87 1.50 -17.05
N ASP A 82 -12.25 2.16 -16.06
CA ASP A 82 -11.92 1.60 -14.75
C ASP A 82 -13.01 1.88 -13.71
N GLU A 83 -14.17 1.25 -13.90
CA GLU A 83 -15.33 1.43 -13.02
C GLU A 83 -15.05 0.98 -11.58
N THR A 84 -14.21 -0.03 -11.39
CA THR A 84 -13.88 -0.57 -10.06
C THR A 84 -13.18 0.47 -9.20
N ASN A 85 -12.15 1.13 -9.75
CA ASN A 85 -11.43 2.17 -9.01
C ASN A 85 -12.27 3.44 -8.85
N ALA A 86 -13.10 3.80 -9.84
CA ALA A 86 -14.02 4.91 -9.72
C ALA A 86 -14.99 4.73 -8.54
N ARG A 87 -15.66 3.57 -8.45
CA ARG A 87 -16.56 3.24 -7.34
C ARG A 87 -15.85 3.27 -6.00
N ARG A 88 -14.60 2.80 -5.92
CA ARG A 88 -13.80 2.83 -4.69
C ARG A 88 -13.55 4.27 -4.22
N VAL A 89 -13.23 5.17 -5.15
CA VAL A 89 -12.99 6.59 -4.82
C VAL A 89 -14.29 7.29 -4.42
N PHE A 90 -15.40 7.09 -5.13
CA PHE A 90 -16.70 7.67 -4.73
C PHE A 90 -17.16 7.20 -3.36
N ASN A 91 -17.03 5.90 -3.05
CA ASN A 91 -17.32 5.38 -1.72
C ASN A 91 -16.41 5.98 -0.63
N LYS A 92 -15.16 6.32 -0.96
CA LYS A 92 -14.26 7.02 -0.03
C LYS A 92 -14.77 8.43 0.28
N VAL A 93 -15.24 9.17 -0.73
CA VAL A 93 -15.85 10.51 -0.55
C VAL A 93 -17.10 10.40 0.34
N ILE A 94 -17.99 9.44 0.08
CA ILE A 94 -19.22 9.24 0.87
C ILE A 94 -18.91 8.98 2.35
N LYS A 95 -17.90 8.14 2.64
CA LYS A 95 -17.47 7.84 4.02
C LYS A 95 -16.88 9.03 4.78
N MET A 96 -16.43 10.05 4.06
CA MET A 96 -15.85 11.26 4.65
C MET A 96 -16.91 12.36 4.90
N GLU A 97 -18.20 12.03 4.68
CA GLU A 97 -19.42 12.80 4.98
C GLU A 97 -19.61 14.14 4.21
N ASP A 98 -18.53 14.78 3.76
CA ASP A 98 -18.57 16.02 2.94
C ASP A 98 -18.48 15.73 1.43
N ASN A 99 -19.31 16.42 0.64
CA ASN A 99 -19.50 16.22 -0.81
C ASN A 99 -20.04 14.81 -1.21
N SER A 100 -20.64 14.09 -0.26
CA SER A 100 -21.23 12.76 -0.43
C SER A 100 -22.37 12.71 -1.45
N LEU A 101 -23.13 13.80 -1.62
CA LEU A 101 -24.25 13.85 -2.55
C LEU A 101 -23.79 13.65 -4.01
N ARG A 102 -22.71 14.33 -4.42
CA ARG A 102 -22.21 14.24 -5.81
C ARG A 102 -21.63 12.84 -6.08
N ALA A 103 -20.87 12.30 -5.13
CA ALA A 103 -20.33 10.95 -5.20
C ALA A 103 -21.42 9.87 -5.21
N SER A 104 -22.46 10.01 -4.39
CA SER A 104 -23.63 9.12 -4.37
C SER A 104 -24.37 9.18 -5.70
N ASN A 105 -24.62 10.38 -6.23
CA ASN A 105 -25.27 10.55 -7.53
C ASN A 105 -24.45 9.89 -8.65
N TYR A 106 -23.12 9.94 -8.59
CA TYR A 106 -22.28 9.21 -9.55
C TYR A 106 -22.44 7.70 -9.43
N LEU A 107 -22.47 7.15 -8.21
CA LEU A 107 -22.74 5.72 -8.01
C LEU A 107 -24.13 5.31 -8.48
N ASP A 108 -25.17 6.09 -8.18
CA ASP A 108 -26.55 5.79 -8.59
C ASP A 108 -26.70 5.85 -10.12
N LYS A 109 -26.05 6.81 -10.79
CA LYS A 109 -26.00 6.89 -12.27
C LYS A 109 -25.23 5.71 -12.89
N LEU A 110 -24.20 5.18 -12.22
CA LEU A 110 -23.47 3.98 -12.66
C LEU A 110 -24.29 2.71 -12.43
N ASP A 111 -25.11 2.66 -11.38
CA ASP A 111 -26.02 1.56 -11.08
C ASP A 111 -27.29 1.57 -11.95
N GLY A 112 -27.45 2.56 -12.83
CA GLY A 112 -28.62 2.70 -13.69
C GLY A 112 -29.89 3.10 -12.94
N LYS A 113 -29.77 3.69 -11.75
CA LYS A 113 -30.89 4.28 -11.03
C LYS A 113 -31.12 5.69 -11.58
N ASP A 114 -32.14 5.84 -12.43
CA ASP A 114 -32.56 7.16 -12.90
C ASP A 114 -33.20 7.93 -11.72
N SER A 115 -32.61 9.08 -11.38
CA SER A 115 -33.12 9.98 -10.34
C SER A 115 -34.31 10.78 -10.87
N GLU A 116 -35.52 10.23 -10.81
CA GLU A 116 -36.76 11.02 -10.94
C GLU A 116 -37.20 11.68 -9.61
N ASP A 117 -36.47 11.47 -8.51
CA ASP A 117 -36.89 11.96 -7.19
C ASP A 117 -35.95 13.02 -6.60
N GLU A 118 -35.75 14.17 -7.27
CA GLU A 118 -35.06 15.31 -6.66
C GLU A 118 -35.92 16.11 -5.66
N GLU A 119 -37.21 15.80 -5.47
CA GLU A 119 -38.09 16.66 -4.63
C GLU A 119 -38.50 16.11 -3.25
N ASN A 120 -38.29 14.82 -2.93
CA ASN A 120 -39.05 14.21 -1.82
C ASN A 120 -38.31 13.47 -0.70
N ASN A 121 -37.03 13.75 -0.41
CA ASN A 121 -36.41 13.14 0.78
C ASN A 121 -35.54 14.06 1.63
N LYS A 122 -36.18 15.10 2.20
CA LYS A 122 -35.62 15.92 3.29
C LYS A 122 -35.73 15.28 4.68
N ASN A 123 -36.14 14.02 4.84
CA ASN A 123 -36.42 13.48 6.18
C ASN A 123 -36.02 12.01 6.35
N VAL A 124 -34.73 11.75 6.63
CA VAL A 124 -34.35 10.63 7.51
C VAL A 124 -33.19 11.03 8.43
N LYS A 125 -33.54 11.35 9.68
CA LYS A 125 -32.68 11.34 10.89
C LYS A 125 -32.49 9.86 11.32
N HIS A 126 -31.45 9.34 11.98
CA HIS A 126 -30.38 9.75 12.90
C HIS A 126 -29.36 8.57 12.93
N LYS A 127 -28.07 8.72 13.32
CA LYS A 127 -27.60 8.45 14.70
C LYS A 127 -26.17 8.96 14.92
N LYS A 128 -25.98 9.73 16.00
CA LYS A 128 -24.71 10.34 16.46
C LYS A 128 -23.84 9.35 17.24
N LEU A 129 -22.51 9.43 17.09
CA LEU A 129 -21.55 9.34 18.22
C LEU A 129 -20.20 10.07 17.94
N LYS A 130 -20.06 11.25 18.58
CA LYS A 130 -18.90 11.99 19.14
C LYS A 130 -17.48 11.84 18.52
N LYS A 131 -16.92 12.91 17.92
CA LYS A 131 -15.98 13.96 18.44
C LYS A 131 -14.50 13.47 18.44
N ALA A 132 -13.46 14.10 17.88
CA ALA A 132 -13.14 15.43 17.35
C ALA A 132 -12.18 15.20 16.17
N THR A 133 -12.27 15.89 15.03
CA THR A 133 -11.72 17.21 14.71
C THR A 133 -12.45 17.74 13.46
N ASN A 134 -12.21 18.99 13.07
CA ASN A 134 -12.67 19.67 11.84
C ASN A 134 -13.81 20.68 12.05
N GLU A 135 -13.52 21.73 12.81
CA GLU A 135 -14.19 23.04 12.65
C GLU A 135 -13.79 23.77 11.34
N ALA A 136 -12.94 23.17 10.49
CA ALA A 136 -12.42 23.81 9.28
C ALA A 136 -13.26 23.59 8.00
N VAL A 137 -14.31 22.74 8.00
CA VAL A 137 -14.95 22.30 6.75
C VAL A 137 -16.43 22.70 6.63
N SER A 138 -17.05 23.22 7.69
CA SER A 138 -18.47 23.63 7.65
C SER A 138 -18.74 24.92 6.84
N TRP A 139 -17.73 25.73 6.53
CA TRP A 139 -17.93 27.06 5.91
C TRP A 139 -17.76 27.03 4.37
N LEU A 140 -17.23 25.95 3.78
CA LEU A 140 -17.00 25.80 2.32
C LEU A 140 -18.30 25.57 1.53
N LYS A 141 -19.42 25.27 2.22
CA LYS A 141 -20.68 24.83 1.62
C LYS A 141 -21.53 25.92 0.95
N SER A 142 -21.13 27.20 1.03
CA SER A 142 -21.99 28.32 0.60
C SER A 142 -21.43 29.21 -0.50
N GLY A 143 -20.24 28.92 -1.05
CA GLY A 143 -19.49 29.85 -1.91
C GLY A 143 -19.35 29.51 -3.40
N LEU A 144 -20.05 28.48 -3.91
CA LEU A 144 -19.78 27.86 -5.22
C LEU A 144 -21.01 27.71 -6.14
N LEU A 145 -22.00 28.61 -6.03
CA LEU A 145 -23.10 28.67 -7.01
C LEU A 145 -23.21 30.07 -7.62
N SER A 146 -22.73 30.23 -8.86
CA SER A 146 -23.05 31.36 -9.75
C SER A 146 -23.03 30.87 -11.19
N GLN A 147 -24.19 30.58 -11.78
CA GLN A 147 -24.98 31.46 -12.66
C GLN A 147 -24.66 31.26 -14.15
N GLN A 148 -25.56 30.53 -14.80
CA GLN A 148 -25.59 30.23 -16.24
C GLN A 148 -25.54 31.50 -17.11
N SER A 149 -24.74 31.46 -18.18
CA SER A 149 -24.96 32.29 -19.37
C SER A 149 -24.68 31.52 -20.66
N LYS A 150 -25.51 31.76 -21.69
CA LYS A 150 -25.71 30.94 -22.91
C LYS A 150 -24.60 31.11 -23.97
N PRO A 151 -24.36 30.13 -24.86
CA PRO A 151 -23.24 30.15 -25.80
C PRO A 151 -23.53 30.88 -27.13
N ASN A 152 -22.51 31.60 -27.62
CA ASN A 152 -22.49 32.36 -28.88
C ASN A 152 -22.11 31.48 -30.08
N TYR A 153 -23.08 31.03 -30.88
CA TYR A 153 -22.86 30.24 -32.11
C TYR A 153 -22.84 31.07 -33.41
N ILE A 154 -23.09 32.38 -33.33
CA ILE A 154 -23.28 33.24 -34.51
C ILE A 154 -21.94 33.68 -35.14
N LYS A 155 -20.83 33.57 -34.41
CA LYS A 155 -19.51 34.06 -34.88
C LYS A 155 -18.83 33.14 -35.90
N ASN A 156 -19.19 31.85 -35.95
CA ASN A 156 -18.54 30.86 -36.82
C ASN A 156 -19.19 30.74 -38.21
N ILE A 157 -20.44 31.20 -38.38
CA ILE A 157 -21.18 31.13 -39.64
C ILE A 157 -20.70 32.19 -40.64
N LEU A 158 -20.19 33.32 -40.14
CA LEU A 158 -19.71 34.43 -40.98
C LEU A 158 -18.41 34.10 -41.72
N PHE A 159 -17.49 33.35 -41.08
CA PHE A 159 -16.22 32.96 -41.70
C PHE A 159 -16.40 31.87 -42.78
N PHE A 160 -17.38 30.99 -42.62
CA PHE A 160 -17.69 29.96 -43.61
C PHE A 160 -18.28 30.57 -44.90
N LEU A 161 -19.17 31.56 -44.76
CA LEU A 161 -19.75 32.27 -45.91
C LEU A 161 -18.73 33.12 -46.68
N LEU A 162 -17.75 33.71 -45.99
CA LEU A 162 -16.69 34.50 -46.64
C LEU A 162 -15.75 33.63 -47.50
N GLY A 163 -15.45 32.40 -47.04
CA GLY A 163 -14.59 31.46 -47.76
C GLY A 163 -15.24 30.89 -49.03
N VAL A 164 -16.54 30.58 -48.96
CA VAL A 164 -17.31 30.11 -50.12
C VAL A 164 -17.43 31.22 -51.18
N PHE A 165 -17.60 32.48 -50.76
CA PHE A 165 -17.69 33.62 -51.66
C PHE A 165 -16.36 33.90 -52.40
N ALA A 166 -15.21 33.76 -51.73
CA ALA A 166 -13.90 33.90 -52.35
C ALA A 166 -13.62 32.81 -53.39
N MET A 167 -14.08 31.58 -53.16
CA MET A 167 -13.90 30.46 -54.08
C MET A 167 -14.71 30.63 -55.38
N CYS A 168 -15.93 31.18 -55.29
CA CYS A 168 -16.77 31.48 -56.45
C CYS A 168 -16.20 32.61 -57.32
N LEU A 169 -15.55 33.62 -56.73
CA LEU A 169 -14.94 34.73 -57.47
C LEU A 169 -13.74 34.29 -58.33
N VAL A 170 -12.94 33.35 -57.83
CA VAL A 170 -11.81 32.77 -58.59
C VAL A 170 -12.30 32.00 -59.83
N TRP A 171 -13.48 31.39 -59.76
CA TRP A 171 -14.06 30.62 -60.87
C TRP A 171 -14.68 31.51 -61.98
N ILE A 172 -15.07 32.75 -61.65
CA ILE A 172 -15.62 33.72 -62.61
C ILE A 172 -14.51 34.52 -63.33
N ILE A 173 -13.36 34.72 -62.68
CA ILE A 173 -12.27 35.56 -63.21
C ILE A 173 -11.37 34.81 -64.21
N VAL A 174 -11.42 33.47 -64.25
CA VAL A 174 -10.57 32.65 -65.12
C VAL A 174 -11.35 32.23 -66.39
N PRO A 175 -11.05 32.77 -67.59
CA PRO A 175 -11.67 32.33 -68.83
C PRO A 175 -11.13 30.95 -69.21
N ALA A 176 -12.01 30.03 -69.65
CA ALA A 176 -11.69 28.63 -69.93
C ALA A 176 -10.76 28.35 -71.14
N SER A 177 -10.01 29.34 -71.63
CA SER A 177 -9.19 29.20 -72.85
C SER A 177 -7.84 29.93 -72.84
N SER A 178 -7.26 30.20 -71.67
CA SER A 178 -5.85 30.60 -71.56
C SER A 178 -5.09 29.61 -70.69
N PRO A 179 -4.00 28.97 -71.18
CA PRO A 179 -3.14 28.18 -70.31
C PRO A 179 -2.50 29.14 -69.30
N ILE A 180 -2.94 29.06 -68.04
CA ILE A 180 -2.31 29.80 -66.96
C ILE A 180 -0.92 29.19 -66.80
N ASN A 181 0.08 29.83 -67.41
CA ASN A 181 1.47 29.45 -67.21
C ASN A 181 1.92 30.07 -65.89
N ILE A 182 1.58 29.40 -64.78
CA ILE A 182 2.04 29.76 -63.45
C ILE A 182 3.52 29.38 -63.40
N ASN A 183 4.39 30.36 -63.60
CA ASN A 183 5.82 30.16 -63.47
C ASN A 183 6.17 30.04 -61.97
N PHE A 184 6.07 28.82 -61.45
CA PHE A 184 6.39 28.50 -60.05
C PHE A 184 7.88 28.74 -59.73
N GLY A 185 8.76 28.83 -60.73
CA GLY A 185 10.19 29.04 -60.55
C GLY A 185 10.56 30.30 -59.77
N ASP A 186 9.81 31.40 -59.93
CA ASP A 186 10.08 32.66 -59.21
C ASP A 186 9.37 32.73 -57.85
N ILE A 187 8.32 31.94 -57.65
CA ILE A 187 7.67 31.75 -56.35
C ILE A 187 8.58 30.92 -55.44
N PHE A 188 9.25 29.90 -56.00
CA PHE A 188 10.16 29.03 -55.25
C PHE A 188 11.59 29.56 -55.10
N LYS A 189 12.09 30.44 -55.99
CA LYS A 189 13.39 31.11 -55.82
C LYS A 189 13.46 32.06 -54.62
N LYS A 190 12.32 32.56 -54.15
CA LYS A 190 12.27 33.32 -52.88
C LYS A 190 12.34 32.43 -51.63
N THR A 191 12.35 31.11 -51.82
CA THR A 191 12.42 30.07 -50.77
C THR A 191 13.78 29.38 -50.69
N GLU A 192 14.78 29.80 -51.48
CA GLU A 192 16.17 29.32 -51.34
C GLU A 192 16.93 30.00 -50.20
N ASN A 193 16.42 31.12 -49.68
CA ASN A 193 16.79 31.53 -48.33
C ASN A 193 15.82 30.81 -47.41
N ALA A 194 16.29 29.83 -46.64
CA ALA A 194 15.53 29.23 -45.54
C ALA A 194 14.83 30.38 -44.79
N SER A 195 13.52 30.52 -45.03
CA SER A 195 12.79 31.67 -44.50
C SER A 195 12.95 31.63 -42.98
N PRO A 196 13.05 32.78 -42.29
CA PRO A 196 13.22 32.80 -40.84
C PRO A 196 12.13 32.01 -40.09
N GLN A 197 11.01 31.70 -40.76
CA GLN A 197 9.93 30.86 -40.28
C GLN A 197 10.25 29.36 -40.36
N VAL A 198 10.89 28.87 -41.43
CA VAL A 198 11.27 27.45 -41.57
C VAL A 198 12.36 27.08 -40.56
N ALA A 199 13.38 27.92 -40.42
CA ALA A 199 14.42 27.72 -39.40
C ALA A 199 13.85 27.79 -37.96
N LYS A 200 12.82 28.62 -37.73
CA LYS A 200 12.10 28.67 -36.45
C LYS A 200 11.30 27.39 -36.19
N LEU A 201 10.60 26.88 -37.20
CA LEU A 201 9.84 25.63 -37.10
C LEU A 201 10.75 24.41 -36.91
N GLU A 202 11.90 24.35 -37.56
CA GLU A 202 12.89 23.30 -37.33
C GLU A 202 13.44 23.34 -35.90
N LYS A 203 13.71 24.55 -35.38
CA LYS A 203 14.12 24.73 -33.98
C LYS A 203 13.01 24.32 -33.00
N GLU A 204 11.77 24.71 -33.26
CA GLU A 204 10.61 24.32 -32.45
C GLU A 204 10.38 22.80 -32.48
N ASN A 205 10.54 22.13 -33.63
CA ASN A 205 10.45 20.68 -33.74
C ASN A 205 11.58 19.95 -32.99
N ALA A 206 12.81 20.46 -33.07
CA ALA A 206 13.92 19.93 -32.28
C ALA A 206 13.66 20.07 -30.77
N GLU A 207 13.19 21.25 -30.35
CA GLU A 207 12.83 21.52 -28.95
C GLU A 207 11.66 20.64 -28.47
N LEU A 208 10.64 20.43 -29.30
CA LEU A 208 9.52 19.52 -29.00
C LEU A 208 9.99 18.07 -28.90
N SER A 209 10.91 17.62 -29.76
CA SER A 209 11.49 16.29 -29.69
C SER A 209 12.30 16.08 -28.40
N ASP A 210 13.08 17.08 -28.00
CA ASP A 210 13.83 17.04 -26.74
C ASP A 210 12.89 17.00 -25.53
N ARG A 211 11.83 17.83 -25.51
CA ARG A 211 10.81 17.80 -24.46
C ARG A 211 10.08 16.46 -24.38
N LEU A 212 9.77 15.83 -25.51
CA LEU A 212 9.15 14.49 -25.53
C LEU A 212 10.10 13.43 -24.96
N LYS A 213 11.39 13.52 -25.25
CA LYS A 213 12.40 12.62 -24.69
C LYS A 213 12.50 12.78 -23.18
N ASP A 214 12.61 14.02 -22.69
CA ASP A 214 12.68 14.32 -21.25
C ASP A 214 11.41 13.89 -20.51
N ALA A 215 10.23 14.12 -21.10
CA ALA A 215 8.95 13.68 -20.55
C ALA A 215 8.85 12.15 -20.48
N ASN A 216 9.29 11.44 -21.51
CA ASN A 216 9.32 9.97 -21.52
C ASN A 216 10.30 9.40 -20.48
N GLU A 217 11.46 10.04 -20.29
CA GLU A 217 12.42 9.65 -19.26
C GLU A 217 11.87 9.89 -17.85
N ALA A 218 11.25 11.04 -17.61
CA ALA A 218 10.58 11.34 -16.35
C ALA A 218 9.42 10.36 -16.06
N LEU A 219 8.64 9.97 -17.08
CA LEU A 219 7.58 8.97 -16.95
C LEU A 219 8.15 7.60 -16.58
N LYS A 220 9.26 7.19 -17.22
CA LYS A 220 9.95 5.93 -16.90
C LYS A 220 10.43 5.91 -15.45
N ILE A 221 11.07 6.98 -14.98
CA ILE A 221 11.52 7.12 -13.59
C ILE A 221 10.31 7.07 -12.63
N ALA A 222 9.23 7.79 -12.93
CA ALA A 222 8.03 7.79 -12.12
C ALA A 222 7.37 6.39 -12.02
N THR A 223 7.37 5.64 -13.13
CA THR A 223 6.83 4.28 -13.19
C THR A 223 7.67 3.31 -12.36
N GLU A 224 9.00 3.40 -12.44
CA GLU A 224 9.89 2.56 -11.64
C GLU A 224 9.75 2.88 -10.15
N ASN A 225 9.69 4.16 -9.80
CA ASN A 225 9.44 4.59 -8.42
C ASN A 225 8.08 4.10 -7.91
N GLU A 226 7.02 4.16 -8.72
CA GLU A 226 5.71 3.63 -8.34
C GLU A 226 5.79 2.12 -8.06
N LYS A 227 6.51 1.36 -8.89
CA LYS A 227 6.71 -0.07 -8.70
C LYS A 227 7.46 -0.38 -7.40
N VAL A 228 8.52 0.38 -7.10
CA VAL A 228 9.25 0.27 -5.82
C VAL A 228 8.35 0.58 -4.64
N LEU A 229 7.58 1.67 -4.68
CA LEU A 229 6.63 2.04 -3.63
C LEU A 229 5.56 0.96 -3.43
N ARG A 230 5.01 0.40 -4.52
CA ARG A 230 4.04 -0.70 -4.45
C ARG A 230 4.63 -1.93 -3.77
N SER A 231 5.84 -2.33 -4.15
CA SER A 231 6.56 -3.44 -3.52
C SER A 231 6.77 -3.19 -2.03
N GLN A 232 7.18 -1.98 -1.64
CA GLN A 232 7.32 -1.62 -0.23
C GLN A 232 5.98 -1.70 0.51
N ILE A 233 4.91 -1.12 -0.03
CA ILE A 233 3.58 -1.19 0.60
C ILE A 233 3.11 -2.65 0.78
N GLU A 234 3.36 -3.51 -0.20
CA GLU A 234 3.02 -4.93 -0.13
C GLU A 234 3.83 -5.64 0.97
N GLN A 235 5.14 -5.37 1.07
CA GLN A 235 5.97 -5.91 2.15
C GLN A 235 5.48 -5.44 3.52
N TYR A 236 5.18 -4.15 3.69
CA TYR A 236 4.65 -3.62 4.94
C TYR A 236 3.29 -4.24 5.30
N ALA A 237 2.39 -4.40 4.33
CA ALA A 237 1.09 -5.02 4.56
C ALA A 237 1.24 -6.49 5.01
N TYR A 238 2.13 -7.25 4.36
CA TYR A 238 2.44 -8.63 4.70
C TYR A 238 2.99 -8.76 6.12
N TRP A 239 4.02 -7.98 6.46
CA TRP A 239 4.67 -8.04 7.77
C TRP A 239 3.77 -7.51 8.90
N SER A 240 2.92 -6.52 8.62
CA SER A 240 1.93 -6.01 9.58
C SER A 240 0.88 -7.08 9.93
N GLU A 241 0.49 -7.91 8.96
CA GLU A 241 -0.42 -9.02 9.21
C GLU A 241 0.22 -10.10 10.09
N ILE A 242 1.48 -10.45 9.82
CA ILE A 242 2.26 -11.38 10.67
C ILE A 242 2.33 -10.85 12.10
N LEU A 243 2.76 -9.60 12.27
CA LEU A 243 2.87 -8.98 13.59
C LEU A 243 1.55 -8.99 14.35
N ARG A 244 0.43 -8.62 13.69
CA ARG A 244 -0.90 -8.68 14.30
C ARG A 244 -1.29 -10.09 14.74
N ASN A 245 -0.94 -11.11 13.94
CA ASN A 245 -1.19 -12.51 14.30
C ASN A 245 -0.34 -12.96 15.49
N LEU A 246 0.94 -12.56 15.54
CA LEU A 246 1.83 -12.84 16.68
C LEU A 246 1.30 -12.16 17.96
N GLN A 247 0.91 -10.89 17.89
CA GLN A 247 0.30 -10.16 19.00
C GLN A 247 -1.00 -10.82 19.47
N LYS A 248 -1.83 -11.33 18.55
CA LYS A 248 -3.03 -12.09 18.88
C LYS A 248 -2.70 -13.38 19.63
N LEU A 249 -1.73 -14.16 19.16
CA LEU A 249 -1.28 -15.38 19.84
C LEU A 249 -0.75 -15.07 21.24
N ALA A 250 0.05 -14.02 21.39
CA ALA A 250 0.53 -13.56 22.70
C ALA A 250 -0.63 -13.15 23.63
N GLY A 251 -1.65 -12.46 23.09
CA GLY A 251 -2.87 -12.10 23.82
C GLY A 251 -3.73 -13.30 24.23
N GLU A 252 -3.71 -14.38 23.44
CA GLU A 252 -4.31 -15.68 23.77
C GLU A 252 -3.48 -16.50 24.77
N GLY A 253 -2.30 -16.01 25.17
CA GLY A 253 -1.37 -16.70 26.07
C GLY A 253 -0.57 -17.81 25.39
N LYS A 254 -0.54 -17.89 24.06
CA LYS A 254 0.18 -18.89 23.25
C LYS A 254 1.63 -18.48 23.00
N TYR A 255 2.39 -18.30 24.07
CA TYR A 255 3.75 -17.75 24.01
C TYR A 255 4.74 -18.68 23.31
N ARG A 256 4.58 -19.99 23.49
CA ARG A 256 5.38 -21.00 22.80
C ARG A 256 5.27 -20.85 21.28
N GLU A 257 4.06 -20.74 20.75
CA GLU A 257 3.79 -20.61 19.32
C GLU A 257 4.39 -19.31 18.75
N VAL A 258 4.33 -18.21 19.52
CA VAL A 258 4.96 -16.94 19.13
C VAL A 258 6.46 -17.11 18.98
N VAL A 259 7.13 -17.67 19.99
CA VAL A 259 8.60 -17.86 19.95
C VAL A 259 9.00 -18.78 18.80
N ILE A 260 8.27 -19.89 18.58
CA ILE A 260 8.55 -20.80 17.45
C ILE A 260 8.42 -20.05 16.11
N GLN A 261 7.34 -19.30 15.89
CA GLN A 261 7.17 -18.59 14.63
C GLN A 261 8.30 -17.58 14.41
N ILE A 262 8.68 -16.83 15.44
CA ILE A 262 9.72 -15.80 15.31
C ILE A 262 11.10 -16.42 15.07
N GLU A 263 11.53 -17.38 15.90
CA GLU A 263 12.91 -17.88 15.89
C GLU A 263 13.17 -18.94 14.83
N ARG A 264 12.13 -19.61 14.34
CA ARG A 264 12.25 -20.65 13.32
C ARG A 264 11.68 -20.20 11.98
N ASP A 265 10.42 -19.80 11.95
CA ASP A 265 9.71 -19.58 10.68
C ASP A 265 10.06 -18.23 10.05
N LEU A 266 10.37 -17.21 10.86
CA LEU A 266 10.71 -15.85 10.42
C LEU A 266 12.22 -15.54 10.44
N SER A 267 13.04 -16.52 10.84
CA SER A 267 14.49 -16.35 10.94
C SER A 267 15.13 -16.15 9.57
N GLY A 268 16.03 -15.16 9.46
CA GLY A 268 16.74 -14.85 8.22
C GLY A 268 15.92 -14.14 7.13
N LEU A 269 14.62 -13.91 7.34
CA LEU A 269 13.80 -13.14 6.41
C LEU A 269 14.04 -11.63 6.57
N GLU A 270 14.16 -10.89 5.45
CA GLU A 270 14.24 -9.44 5.47
C GLU A 270 12.90 -8.82 5.88
N LYS A 271 12.95 -7.90 6.85
CA LYS A 271 11.80 -7.26 7.48
C LYS A 271 11.99 -5.74 7.44
N PRO A 272 10.90 -4.96 7.35
CA PRO A 272 10.95 -3.55 7.69
C PRO A 272 11.50 -3.34 9.10
N GLU A 273 12.41 -2.38 9.27
CA GLU A 273 13.17 -2.16 10.50
C GLU A 273 12.27 -1.90 11.72
N ASP A 274 11.20 -1.13 11.52
CA ASP A 274 10.20 -0.84 12.54
C ASP A 274 9.43 -2.09 12.97
N ILE A 275 8.97 -2.89 12.01
CA ILE A 275 8.27 -4.15 12.29
C ILE A 275 9.20 -5.18 12.95
N GLU A 276 10.44 -5.26 12.50
CA GLU A 276 11.45 -6.13 13.11
C GLU A 276 11.67 -5.77 14.59
N SER A 277 11.77 -4.47 14.90
CA SER A 277 11.86 -4.00 16.27
C SER A 277 10.68 -4.44 17.13
N GLU A 278 9.44 -4.32 16.61
CA GLU A 278 8.23 -4.75 17.31
C GLU A 278 8.16 -6.27 17.51
N ILE A 279 8.53 -7.05 16.49
CA ILE A 279 8.61 -8.51 16.58
C ILE A 279 9.64 -8.93 17.64
N ASN A 280 10.81 -8.30 17.66
CA ASN A 280 11.86 -8.59 18.63
C ASN A 280 11.42 -8.24 20.06
N ALA A 281 10.77 -7.08 20.25
CA ALA A 281 10.21 -6.70 21.53
C ALA A 281 9.15 -7.70 22.03
N LEU A 282 8.25 -8.12 21.14
CA LEU A 282 7.24 -9.14 21.44
C LEU A 282 7.87 -10.50 21.79
N ASN A 283 8.90 -10.91 21.04
CA ASN A 283 9.62 -12.16 21.30
C ASN A 283 10.23 -12.14 22.70
N ASN A 284 10.95 -11.06 23.05
CA ASN A 284 11.58 -10.89 24.36
C ASN A 284 10.56 -10.91 25.51
N GLU A 285 9.37 -10.37 25.30
CA GLU A 285 8.28 -10.45 26.28
C GLU A 285 7.73 -11.88 26.43
N CYS A 286 7.64 -12.63 25.33
CA CYS A 286 7.05 -13.95 25.30
C CYS A 286 8.01 -15.05 25.79
N LYS A 287 9.31 -14.95 25.51
CA LYS A 287 10.35 -15.91 25.90
C LYS A 287 10.24 -16.42 27.34
N PRO A 288 10.29 -15.58 28.39
CA PRO A 288 10.23 -16.06 29.77
C PRO A 288 8.90 -16.79 30.09
N LYS A 289 7.80 -16.38 29.46
CA LYS A 289 6.47 -17.00 29.64
C LYS A 289 6.34 -18.32 28.86
N ALA A 290 7.08 -18.46 27.76
CA ALA A 290 7.07 -19.65 26.92
C ALA A 290 7.82 -20.83 27.56
N VAL A 291 8.79 -20.59 28.47
CA VAL A 291 9.60 -21.65 29.09
C VAL A 291 8.74 -22.76 29.72
N SER A 292 7.68 -22.41 30.47
CA SER A 292 6.80 -23.42 31.07
C SER A 292 5.98 -24.17 30.02
N GLN A 293 5.57 -23.51 28.93
CA GLN A 293 4.80 -24.13 27.86
C GLN A 293 5.65 -25.11 27.04
N PHE A 294 6.87 -24.72 26.68
CA PHE A 294 7.85 -25.63 26.06
C PHE A 294 8.13 -26.85 26.96
N TYR A 295 8.32 -26.60 28.26
CA TYR A 295 8.54 -27.68 29.21
C TYR A 295 7.36 -28.66 29.30
N GLU A 296 6.13 -28.14 29.38
CA GLU A 296 4.91 -28.95 29.46
C GLU A 296 4.71 -29.77 28.19
N GLU A 297 4.81 -29.15 27.01
CA GLU A 297 4.67 -29.83 25.72
C GLU A 297 5.75 -30.91 25.55
N GLY A 298 7.01 -30.57 25.81
CA GLY A 298 8.12 -31.51 25.74
C GLY A 298 7.93 -32.71 26.66
N ARG A 299 7.36 -32.51 27.85
CA ARG A 299 7.06 -33.57 28.81
C ARG A 299 5.89 -34.45 28.36
N GLU A 300 4.83 -33.87 27.81
CA GLU A 300 3.68 -34.64 27.34
C GLU A 300 4.04 -35.49 26.10
N ILE A 301 4.81 -34.92 25.16
CA ILE A 301 5.38 -35.68 24.03
C ILE A 301 6.27 -36.82 24.55
N TYR A 302 7.13 -36.55 25.55
CA TYR A 302 7.98 -37.57 26.15
C TYR A 302 7.15 -38.73 26.71
N LYS A 303 6.22 -38.44 27.62
CA LYS A 303 5.40 -39.45 28.32
C LYS A 303 4.56 -40.29 27.35
N SER A 304 3.99 -39.65 26.32
CA SER A 304 3.18 -40.36 25.32
C SER A 304 3.99 -41.41 24.54
N ASN A 305 5.32 -41.23 24.46
CA ASN A 305 6.23 -42.16 23.80
C ASN A 305 6.67 -43.35 24.67
N SER A 306 6.17 -43.49 25.90
CA SER A 306 6.60 -44.54 26.85
C SER A 306 6.48 -45.98 26.31
N LYS A 307 5.44 -46.24 25.50
CA LYS A 307 5.19 -47.55 24.88
C LYS A 307 5.93 -47.72 23.56
N ALA A 308 5.82 -46.73 22.67
CA ALA A 308 6.33 -46.81 21.31
C ALA A 308 7.86 -46.67 21.24
N LYS A 309 8.44 -45.84 22.11
CA LYS A 309 9.89 -45.54 22.16
C LYS A 309 10.45 -45.12 20.79
N SER A 310 9.66 -44.37 20.03
CA SER A 310 10.04 -43.86 18.71
C SER A 310 11.09 -42.77 18.84
N VAL A 311 12.19 -42.90 18.09
CA VAL A 311 13.26 -41.88 18.03
C VAL A 311 12.72 -40.54 17.53
N GLU A 312 11.88 -40.54 16.50
CA GLU A 312 11.27 -39.32 15.96
C GLU A 312 10.43 -38.57 17.01
N THR A 313 9.73 -39.31 17.88
CA THR A 313 8.94 -38.69 18.95
C THR A 313 9.85 -38.13 20.05
N TYR A 314 10.98 -38.77 20.34
CA TYR A 314 12.00 -38.20 21.20
C TYR A 314 12.68 -36.96 20.60
N GLN A 315 12.87 -36.91 19.28
CA GLN A 315 13.36 -35.70 18.61
C GLN A 315 12.41 -34.52 18.78
N LYS A 316 11.10 -34.75 18.64
CA LYS A 316 10.07 -33.72 18.92
C LYS A 316 10.12 -33.26 20.37
N SER A 317 10.18 -34.19 21.33
CA SER A 317 10.30 -33.85 22.76
C SER A 317 11.59 -33.08 23.05
N ALA A 318 12.73 -33.54 22.51
CA ALA A 318 14.03 -32.90 22.68
C ALA A 318 14.06 -31.49 22.10
N PHE A 319 13.39 -31.24 20.97
CA PHE A 319 13.23 -29.91 20.40
C PHE A 319 12.57 -28.95 21.42
N GLU A 320 11.46 -29.35 22.04
CA GLU A 320 10.78 -28.53 23.04
C GLU A 320 11.69 -28.20 24.23
N TYR A 321 12.41 -29.19 24.75
CA TYR A 321 13.34 -28.99 25.85
C TYR A 321 14.53 -28.11 25.46
N ARG A 322 15.06 -28.25 24.24
CA ARG A 322 16.13 -27.39 23.73
C ARG A 322 15.69 -25.93 23.63
N MET A 323 14.47 -25.68 23.18
CA MET A 323 13.90 -24.32 23.17
C MET A 323 13.79 -23.76 24.59
N ALA A 324 13.25 -24.54 25.54
CA ALA A 324 13.17 -24.11 26.94
C ALA A 324 14.55 -23.81 27.55
N ILE A 325 15.53 -24.69 27.32
CA ILE A 325 16.91 -24.54 27.81
C ILE A 325 17.58 -23.33 27.17
N SER A 326 17.45 -23.15 25.85
CA SER A 326 18.00 -22.02 25.12
C SER A 326 17.52 -20.69 25.69
N ILE A 327 16.21 -20.56 25.95
CA ILE A 327 15.63 -19.35 26.53
C ILE A 327 16.13 -19.12 27.96
N ILE A 328 16.21 -20.18 28.77
CA ILE A 328 16.73 -20.10 30.14
C ILE A 328 18.17 -19.60 30.15
N GLU A 329 19.02 -20.12 29.25
CA GLU A 329 20.44 -19.77 29.16
C GLU A 329 20.62 -18.35 28.60
N GLU A 330 19.87 -17.98 27.56
CA GLU A 330 19.91 -16.64 26.96
C GLU A 330 19.52 -15.54 27.94
N LEU A 331 18.51 -15.80 28.77
CA LEU A 331 17.93 -14.80 29.69
C LEU A 331 18.40 -14.98 31.15
N ASP A 332 19.34 -15.89 31.43
CA ASP A 332 19.82 -16.27 32.78
C ASP A 332 18.67 -16.50 33.79
N LEU A 333 17.64 -17.24 33.36
CA LEU A 333 16.44 -17.46 34.16
C LEU A 333 16.65 -18.57 35.20
N LYS A 334 16.00 -18.42 36.36
CA LYS A 334 15.97 -19.45 37.42
C LYS A 334 14.55 -19.88 37.78
N PRO A 335 13.78 -20.45 36.82
CA PRO A 335 12.42 -20.86 37.08
C PRO A 335 12.37 -22.03 38.08
N ASN A 336 11.27 -22.18 38.82
CA ASN A 336 11.10 -23.30 39.76
C ASN A 336 11.18 -24.69 39.07
N ILE A 337 10.93 -24.73 37.77
CA ILE A 337 11.03 -25.93 36.93
C ILE A 337 12.44 -26.16 36.36
N LEU A 338 13.45 -25.37 36.71
CA LEU A 338 14.80 -25.42 36.13
C LEU A 338 15.43 -26.82 36.14
N THR A 339 15.52 -27.46 37.31
CA THR A 339 16.09 -28.81 37.47
C THR A 339 15.30 -29.86 36.67
N ASN A 340 13.99 -29.66 36.62
CA ASN A 340 13.02 -30.46 35.89
C ASN A 340 13.21 -30.35 34.36
N VAL A 341 13.40 -29.14 33.85
CA VAL A 341 13.68 -28.87 32.43
C VAL A 341 14.96 -29.57 32.01
N TYR A 342 16.07 -29.37 32.74
CA TYR A 342 17.35 -30.00 32.40
C TYR A 342 17.35 -31.52 32.57
N TYR A 343 16.70 -32.06 33.61
CA TYR A 343 16.67 -33.51 33.82
C TYR A 343 15.88 -34.25 32.74
N TYR A 344 14.63 -33.85 32.49
CA TYR A 344 13.82 -34.50 31.46
C TYR A 344 14.28 -34.14 30.05
N GLY A 345 14.81 -32.92 29.86
CA GLY A 345 15.46 -32.51 28.62
C GLY A 345 16.66 -33.39 28.30
N GLY A 346 17.57 -33.60 29.25
CA GLY A 346 18.71 -34.51 29.07
C GLY A 346 18.30 -35.92 28.68
N LYS A 347 17.23 -36.46 29.29
CA LYS A 347 16.68 -37.77 28.90
C LYS A 347 16.11 -37.78 27.48
N ALA A 348 15.31 -36.78 27.12
CA ALA A 348 14.70 -36.66 25.80
C ALA A 348 15.77 -36.49 24.71
N ILE A 349 16.77 -35.64 24.97
CA ILE A 349 17.90 -35.38 24.08
C ILE A 349 18.70 -36.68 23.85
N ALA A 350 19.12 -37.38 24.91
CA ALA A 350 19.86 -38.64 24.75
C ALA A 350 19.10 -39.68 23.92
N LEU A 351 17.79 -39.79 24.13
CA LEU A 351 16.92 -40.74 23.41
C LEU A 351 16.56 -40.29 21.98
N SER A 352 16.83 -39.03 21.63
CA SER A 352 16.56 -38.49 20.30
C SER A 352 17.60 -38.89 19.25
N GLU A 353 18.80 -39.27 19.69
CA GLU A 353 19.95 -39.63 18.85
C GLU A 353 20.26 -38.58 17.74
N HIS A 354 19.87 -37.32 17.95
CA HIS A 354 19.95 -36.25 16.96
C HIS A 354 20.72 -35.02 17.49
N PRO A 355 21.63 -34.41 16.71
CA PRO A 355 21.89 -34.68 15.27
C PRO A 355 22.63 -36.00 15.02
N THR A 356 23.54 -36.36 15.91
CA THR A 356 24.14 -37.68 16.01
C THR A 356 23.95 -38.22 17.43
N LYS A 357 24.12 -39.53 17.61
CA LYS A 357 24.01 -40.17 18.92
C LYS A 357 25.04 -39.60 19.89
N GLU A 358 26.29 -39.44 19.45
CA GLU A 358 27.40 -38.95 20.27
C GLU A 358 27.18 -37.50 20.71
N GLU A 359 26.72 -36.63 19.81
CA GLU A 359 26.40 -35.23 20.14
C GLU A 359 25.21 -35.14 21.10
N ALA A 360 24.17 -35.95 20.87
CA ALA A 360 23.01 -35.99 21.75
C ALA A 360 23.38 -36.49 23.17
N GLU A 361 24.23 -37.51 23.28
CA GLU A 361 24.73 -37.99 24.57
C GLU A 361 25.60 -36.94 25.29
N ALA A 362 26.45 -36.22 24.57
CA ALA A 362 27.26 -35.13 25.12
C ALA A 362 26.39 -33.96 25.62
N GLU A 363 25.36 -33.57 24.86
CA GLU A 363 24.41 -32.54 25.25
C GLU A 363 23.58 -32.98 26.48
N ALA A 364 23.15 -34.24 26.53
CA ALA A 364 22.46 -34.80 27.67
C ALA A 364 23.32 -34.83 28.93
N LEU A 365 24.61 -35.18 28.82
CA LEU A 365 25.57 -35.12 29.92
C LEU A 365 25.68 -33.69 30.48
N ARG A 366 25.77 -32.68 29.61
CA ARG A 366 25.75 -31.27 30.01
C ARG A 366 24.50 -30.97 30.83
N CYS A 367 23.33 -31.38 30.35
CA CYS A 367 22.07 -31.15 31.05
C CYS A 367 22.03 -31.80 32.45
N PHE A 368 22.48 -33.05 32.58
CA PHE A 368 22.51 -33.72 33.88
C PHE A 368 23.50 -33.07 34.86
N ARG A 369 24.65 -32.57 34.37
CA ARG A 369 25.61 -31.82 35.20
C ARG A 369 25.02 -30.52 35.72
N VAL A 370 24.25 -29.79 34.90
CA VAL A 370 23.53 -28.59 35.37
C VAL A 370 22.60 -28.92 36.54
N VAL A 371 21.90 -30.06 36.51
CA VAL A 371 21.02 -30.49 37.62
C VAL A 371 21.82 -30.72 38.91
N THR A 372 23.01 -31.34 38.82
CA THR A 372 23.85 -31.61 40.00
C THR A 372 24.50 -30.34 40.54
N GLU A 373 24.78 -29.35 39.70
CA GLU A 373 25.33 -28.05 40.10
C GLU A 373 24.28 -27.15 40.76
N VAL A 374 23.08 -27.06 40.16
CA VAL A 374 21.99 -26.21 40.63
C VAL A 374 21.37 -26.74 41.93
N ALA A 375 21.27 -28.06 42.08
CA ALA A 375 20.59 -28.68 43.22
C ALA A 375 21.34 -29.91 43.79
N PRO A 376 22.59 -29.76 44.27
CA PRO A 376 23.51 -30.87 44.56
C PRO A 376 23.03 -31.87 45.63
N ARG A 377 22.12 -31.45 46.51
CA ARG A 377 21.57 -32.28 47.60
C ARG A 377 20.15 -32.77 47.33
N SER A 378 19.64 -32.58 46.11
CA SER A 378 18.29 -33.00 45.74
C SER A 378 18.23 -34.46 45.27
N GLU A 379 17.05 -35.09 45.39
CA GLU A 379 16.80 -36.40 44.77
C GLU A 379 17.06 -36.36 43.26
N MET A 380 16.69 -35.25 42.62
CA MET A 380 16.99 -34.95 41.21
C MET A 380 18.48 -35.06 40.88
N ALA A 381 19.36 -34.50 41.71
CA ALA A 381 20.80 -34.61 41.50
C ALA A 381 21.29 -36.06 41.65
N SER A 382 20.73 -36.83 42.59
CA SER A 382 21.03 -38.27 42.68
C SER A 382 20.60 -39.02 41.42
N TYR A 383 19.44 -38.70 40.85
CA TYR A 383 18.98 -39.30 39.60
C TYR A 383 19.84 -38.88 38.41
N ALA A 384 20.26 -37.62 38.36
CA ALA A 384 21.15 -37.09 37.33
C ALA A 384 22.51 -37.78 37.36
N TRP A 385 23.12 -37.96 38.54
CA TRP A 385 24.35 -38.76 38.69
C TRP A 385 24.21 -40.18 38.16
N GLY A 386 23.06 -40.84 38.40
CA GLY A 386 22.78 -42.15 37.83
C GLY A 386 22.76 -42.14 36.29
N ARG A 387 22.19 -41.10 35.68
CA ARG A 387 22.16 -40.95 34.21
C ARG A 387 23.54 -40.63 33.63
N ILE A 388 24.34 -39.81 34.32
CA ILE A 388 25.74 -39.51 33.95
C ILE A 388 26.55 -40.80 33.90
N ASN A 389 26.49 -41.61 34.96
CA ASN A 389 27.19 -42.90 35.02
C ASN A 389 26.73 -43.88 33.94
N ASP A 390 25.43 -43.91 33.61
CA ASP A 390 24.91 -44.75 32.52
C ASP A 390 25.57 -44.34 31.19
N LEU A 391 25.57 -43.04 30.84
CA LEU A 391 26.17 -42.55 29.60
C LEU A 391 27.68 -42.76 29.53
N GLU A 392 28.42 -42.42 30.61
CA GLU A 392 29.87 -42.58 30.66
C GLU A 392 30.31 -44.06 30.60
N SER A 393 29.43 -44.99 30.99
CA SER A 393 29.66 -46.43 30.87
C SER A 393 29.12 -47.05 29.57
N GLY A 394 28.64 -46.23 28.62
CA GLY A 394 28.09 -46.67 27.34
C GLY A 394 26.73 -47.39 27.45
N LYS A 395 26.01 -47.21 28.57
CA LYS A 395 24.66 -47.77 28.76
C LYS A 395 23.62 -46.80 28.18
N ALA A 396 22.66 -47.37 27.46
CA ALA A 396 21.54 -46.61 26.94
C ALA A 396 20.67 -46.03 28.05
N ILE A 397 20.27 -44.77 27.89
CA ILE A 397 19.26 -44.13 28.73
C ILE A 397 17.92 -44.84 28.55
N LYS A 398 17.20 -45.04 29.65
CA LYS A 398 15.84 -45.60 29.62
C LYS A 398 14.80 -44.48 29.70
N HIS A 399 13.66 -44.75 29.08
CA HIS A 399 12.43 -43.97 29.24
C HIS A 399 12.07 -43.83 30.73
#